data_AF-A0A448B7K9-F1
#
_entry.id   AF-A0A448B7K9-F1
#
_cell.length_a   1.000
_cell.length_b   1.000
_cell.length_c   1.000
_cell.angle_alpha   90.00
_cell.angle_beta   90.00
_cell.angle_gamma   90.00
#
_symmetry.space_group_name_H-M   'P 1'
#
loop_
_entity.id
_entity.type
_entity.pdbx_description
1 polymer ?
#
loop_
_entity_poly.entity_id
_entity_poly.type
_entity_poly.pdbx_seq_one_letter_code
_entity_poly.pdbx_strand_id
1 'polypeptide(L)'
;METIILDKIKTVEFREYEVKKPRHIFENLIEEFRKDIPEDIQAGLFYYMNLSEKSLSAFRTGNTTLGNYLYSKMQSMNTYFIEPIHQGMISLDYALLAYKNYVENDFVLAEENIDRAIESALVQSNTFPYFAIIIGEQSLNKIRIFARTQNEERYKTEVVKILAFFMFNQHENESCKNLAEDLPLIDKQGMLKHIINNSYIAILKSSQNEKKTRLIFQQIFNTLLKQNEFSGDQENLLIAMRCIDKIGDEDFLDYLNENFSHIKSSPQKLVKIIIENYLDKISNNQQLVNDEEFTKKLKTLGITI
;
A
#
# COMPACT_ATOMS: atom_id res chain seq x y z
N MET A 1 18.56 -21.80 -20.60
CA MET A 1 17.38 -21.12 -19.99
C MET A 1 17.70 -19.69 -19.62
N GLU A 2 18.85 -19.43 -19.00
CA GLU A 2 19.34 -18.09 -18.62
C GLU A 2 19.27 -17.08 -19.79
N THR A 3 19.76 -17.43 -20.98
CA THR A 3 19.70 -16.59 -22.19
C THR A 3 18.28 -16.21 -22.62
N ILE A 4 17.29 -17.10 -22.44
CA ILE A 4 15.89 -16.83 -22.82
C ILE A 4 15.25 -15.79 -21.90
N ILE A 5 15.52 -15.88 -20.59
CA ILE A 5 14.99 -14.93 -19.60
C ILE A 5 15.63 -13.55 -19.82
N LEU A 6 16.92 -13.49 -20.12
CA LEU A 6 17.63 -12.25 -20.45
C LEU A 6 17.02 -11.56 -21.69
N ASP A 7 16.77 -12.31 -22.76
CA ASP A 7 16.13 -11.77 -23.96
C ASP A 7 14.69 -11.30 -23.72
N LYS A 8 13.95 -11.99 -22.85
CA LYS A 8 12.62 -11.56 -22.39
C LYS A 8 12.67 -10.24 -21.60
N ILE A 9 13.69 -10.03 -20.76
CA ILE A 9 13.89 -8.75 -20.05
C ILE A 9 14.18 -7.61 -21.03
N LYS A 10 15.04 -7.84 -22.03
CA LYS A 10 15.40 -6.83 -23.04
C LYS A 10 14.19 -6.34 -23.84
N THR A 11 13.37 -7.28 -24.28
CA THR A 11 12.29 -7.04 -25.27
C THR A 11 10.96 -6.64 -24.63
N VAL A 12 10.87 -6.61 -23.30
CA VAL A 12 9.61 -6.27 -22.61
C VAL A 12 9.32 -4.78 -22.59
N GLU A 13 8.11 -4.43 -23.00
CA GLU A 13 7.47 -3.14 -22.72
C GLU A 13 6.75 -3.22 -21.37
N PHE A 14 7.24 -2.45 -20.40
CA PHE A 14 6.54 -2.26 -19.13
C PHE A 14 5.40 -1.27 -19.36
N ARG A 15 4.16 -1.76 -19.31
CA ARG A 15 3.00 -0.88 -19.25
C ARG A 15 2.76 -0.57 -17.78
N GLU A 16 3.09 0.64 -17.36
CA GLU A 16 2.49 1.17 -16.16
C GLU A 16 1.01 1.38 -16.44
N TYR A 17 0.14 0.64 -15.75
CA TYR A 17 -1.27 0.99 -15.73
C TYR A 17 -1.39 2.43 -15.23
N GLU A 18 -2.02 3.28 -16.04
CA GLU A 18 -2.31 4.65 -15.67
C GLU A 18 -3.36 4.63 -14.56
N VAL A 19 -2.89 4.66 -13.31
CA VAL A 19 -3.78 4.79 -12.16
C VAL A 19 -4.26 6.23 -12.17
N LYS A 20 -5.55 6.45 -12.49
CA LYS A 20 -6.18 7.76 -12.33
C LYS A 20 -5.87 8.26 -10.93
N LYS A 21 -5.40 9.50 -10.79
CA LYS A 21 -5.26 10.11 -9.46
C LYS A 21 -6.62 10.01 -8.77
N PRO A 22 -6.75 9.24 -7.68
CA PRO A 22 -8.02 9.13 -7.00
C PRO A 22 -8.44 10.52 -6.53
N ARG A 23 -9.72 10.85 -6.70
CA ARG A 23 -10.31 11.99 -6.00
C ARG A 23 -10.12 11.76 -4.50
N HIS A 24 -10.01 12.85 -3.74
CA HIS A 24 -9.83 12.73 -2.30
C HIS A 24 -11.00 11.92 -1.72
N ILE A 25 -10.77 10.95 -0.83
CA ILE A 25 -11.83 10.03 -0.38
C ILE A 25 -13.03 10.78 0.21
N PHE A 26 -12.79 11.91 0.87
CA PHE A 26 -13.82 12.81 1.36
C PHE A 26 -14.75 13.30 0.25
N GLU A 27 -14.22 13.68 -0.92
CA GLU A 27 -15.05 14.12 -2.04
C GLU A 27 -15.95 12.98 -2.54
N ASN A 28 -15.42 11.75 -2.59
CA ASN A 28 -16.21 10.59 -2.99
C ASN A 28 -17.29 10.27 -1.94
N LEU A 29 -16.94 10.34 -0.65
CA LEU A 29 -17.87 10.11 0.46
C LEU A 29 -19.00 11.16 0.45
N ILE A 30 -18.66 12.44 0.30
CA ILE A 30 -19.67 13.52 0.24
C ILE A 30 -20.52 13.41 -1.02
N GLU A 31 -19.94 13.06 -2.17
CA GLU A 31 -20.70 12.93 -3.41
C GLU A 31 -21.72 11.79 -3.31
N GLU A 32 -21.33 10.64 -2.73
CA GLU A 32 -22.21 9.48 -2.55
C GLU A 32 -23.47 9.86 -1.76
N PHE A 33 -23.30 10.60 -0.66
CA PHE A 33 -24.37 10.94 0.27
C PHE A 33 -24.87 12.38 0.16
N ARG A 34 -24.53 13.11 -0.92
CA ARG A 34 -24.83 14.55 -1.04
C ARG A 34 -26.31 14.86 -0.83
N LYS A 35 -27.20 13.98 -1.31
CA LYS A 35 -28.66 14.18 -1.22
C LYS A 35 -29.20 14.01 0.19
N ASP A 36 -28.49 13.29 1.05
CA ASP A 36 -28.90 12.96 2.41
C ASP A 36 -28.32 13.91 3.45
N ILE A 37 -27.45 14.83 3.04
CA ILE A 37 -26.75 15.78 3.91
C ILE A 37 -27.29 17.21 3.65
N PRO A 38 -27.75 17.95 4.67
CA PRO A 38 -28.17 19.34 4.50
C PRO A 38 -27.06 20.26 3.97
N GLU A 39 -27.41 21.26 3.16
CA GLU A 39 -26.43 22.15 2.49
C GLU A 39 -25.53 22.92 3.47
N ASP A 40 -26.06 23.37 4.60
CA ASP A 40 -25.31 24.07 5.64
C ASP A 40 -24.28 23.14 6.31
N ILE A 41 -24.65 21.87 6.53
CA ILE A 41 -23.74 20.84 7.02
C ILE A 41 -22.67 20.52 5.98
N GLN A 42 -23.03 20.41 4.69
CA GLN A 42 -22.05 20.22 3.62
C GLN A 42 -21.01 21.34 3.61
N ALA A 43 -21.43 22.61 3.70
CA ALA A 43 -20.52 23.75 3.76
C ALA A 43 -19.59 23.67 4.98
N GLY A 44 -20.12 23.26 6.14
CA GLY A 44 -19.34 23.00 7.35
C GLY A 44 -18.29 21.92 7.16
N LEU A 45 -18.65 20.80 6.54
CA LEU A 45 -17.75 19.66 6.24
C LEU A 45 -16.64 20.05 5.25
N PHE A 46 -16.95 20.80 4.20
CA PHE A 46 -15.93 21.31 3.27
C PHE A 46 -14.97 22.28 3.97
N TYR A 47 -15.48 23.14 4.86
CA TYR A 47 -14.64 24.04 5.64
C TYR A 47 -13.74 23.25 6.61
N TYR A 48 -14.28 22.24 7.29
CA TYR A 48 -13.54 21.32 8.15
C TYR A 48 -12.39 20.66 7.37
N MET A 49 -12.69 20.05 6.22
CA MET A 49 -11.67 19.35 5.43
C MET A 49 -10.61 20.28 4.86
N ASN A 50 -10.97 21.51 4.47
CA ASN A 50 -9.99 22.51 4.07
C ASN A 50 -9.02 22.88 5.21
N LEU A 51 -9.50 22.96 6.46
CA LEU A 51 -8.62 23.16 7.63
C LEU A 51 -7.76 21.93 7.90
N SER A 52 -8.35 20.73 7.82
CA SER A 52 -7.66 19.44 7.97
C SER A 52 -6.50 19.30 6.97
N GLU A 53 -6.73 19.55 5.68
CA GLU A 53 -5.71 19.50 4.63
C GLU A 53 -4.59 20.54 4.85
N LYS A 54 -4.94 21.76 5.29
CA LYS A 54 -3.95 22.78 5.62
C LYS A 54 -3.12 22.39 6.84
N SER A 55 -3.74 21.78 7.84
CA SER A 55 -3.06 21.26 9.03
C SER A 55 -2.08 20.15 8.63
N LEU A 56 -2.53 19.17 7.85
CA LEU A 56 -1.70 18.10 7.30
C LEU A 56 -0.53 18.63 6.48
N SER A 57 -0.77 19.61 5.60
CA SER A 57 0.28 20.26 4.81
C SER A 57 1.30 20.98 5.68
N ALA A 58 0.89 21.63 6.76
CA ALA A 58 1.80 22.30 7.69
C ALA A 58 2.68 21.30 8.46
N PHE A 59 2.10 20.18 8.92
CA PHE A 59 2.88 19.11 9.54
C PHE A 59 3.88 18.47 8.56
N ARG A 60 3.49 18.25 7.30
CA ARG A 60 4.37 17.69 6.24
C ARG A 60 5.59 18.57 5.94
N THR A 61 5.45 19.89 6.08
CA THR A 61 6.55 20.86 5.88
C THR A 61 7.33 21.15 7.17
N GLY A 62 7.01 20.47 8.28
CA GLY A 62 7.68 20.66 9.57
C GLY A 62 7.23 21.89 10.36
N ASN A 63 6.18 22.58 9.94
CA ASN A 63 5.61 23.72 10.67
C ASN A 63 4.56 23.24 11.68
N THR A 64 5.03 22.59 12.76
CA THR A 64 4.17 22.01 13.80
C THR A 64 3.28 23.05 14.49
N THR A 65 3.76 24.28 14.70
CA THR A 65 2.97 25.37 15.31
C THR A 65 1.75 25.73 14.47
N LEU A 66 1.92 25.91 13.16
CA LEU A 66 0.79 26.19 12.26
C LEU A 66 -0.14 24.99 12.15
N GLY A 67 0.41 23.77 12.07
CA GLY A 67 -0.38 22.54 12.04
C GLY A 67 -1.30 22.42 13.25
N ASN A 68 -0.76 22.62 14.45
CA ASN A 68 -1.51 22.58 15.71
C ASN A 68 -2.55 23.70 15.83
N TYR A 69 -2.24 24.91 15.35
CA TYR A 69 -3.19 26.02 15.32
C TYR A 69 -4.39 25.75 14.39
N LEU A 70 -4.15 25.15 13.22
CA LEU A 70 -5.22 24.79 12.29
C LEU A 70 -6.04 23.62 12.82
N TYR A 71 -5.37 22.64 13.44
CA TYR A 71 -6.02 21.50 14.08
C TYR A 71 -6.96 21.94 15.21
N SER A 72 -6.52 22.83 16.11
CA SER A 72 -7.39 23.30 17.20
C SER A 72 -8.62 24.06 16.71
N LYS A 73 -8.54 24.75 15.56
CA LYS A 73 -9.70 25.40 14.94
C LYS A 73 -10.75 24.43 14.42
N MET A 74 -10.34 23.29 13.87
CA MET A 74 -11.28 22.31 13.34
C MET A 74 -11.93 21.46 14.43
N GLN A 75 -11.30 21.29 15.60
CA GLN A 75 -11.86 20.45 16.68
C GLN A 75 -13.24 20.91 17.19
N SER A 76 -13.54 22.21 17.12
CA SER A 76 -14.86 22.73 17.50
C SER A 76 -15.95 22.45 16.46
N MET A 77 -15.59 21.87 15.31
CA MET A 77 -16.49 21.65 14.18
C MET A 77 -16.99 20.20 14.07
N ASN A 78 -16.67 19.34 15.03
CA ASN A 78 -17.11 17.93 15.02
C ASN A 78 -18.64 17.78 15.06
N THR A 79 -19.37 18.83 15.41
CA THR A 79 -20.84 18.90 15.33
C THR A 79 -21.39 18.72 13.92
N TYR A 80 -20.58 18.94 12.88
CA TYR A 80 -20.97 18.72 11.48
C TYR A 80 -20.88 17.24 11.07
N PHE A 81 -20.32 16.36 11.90
CA PHE A 81 -20.25 14.94 11.57
C PHE A 81 -21.60 14.31 11.88
N ILE A 82 -22.31 13.95 10.81
CA ILE A 82 -23.67 13.40 10.90
C ILE A 82 -23.77 12.11 10.10
N GLU A 83 -24.80 11.32 10.39
CA GLU A 83 -25.17 10.21 9.52
C GLU A 83 -25.57 10.72 8.12
N PRO A 84 -25.23 9.99 7.04
CA PRO A 84 -24.63 8.64 7.00
C PRO A 84 -23.09 8.61 6.90
N ILE A 85 -22.40 9.75 7.08
CA ILE A 85 -20.94 9.88 6.86
C ILE A 85 -20.12 9.97 8.16
N HIS A 86 -20.79 9.91 9.31
CA HIS A 86 -20.22 10.20 10.62
C HIS A 86 -18.93 9.40 10.87
N GLN A 87 -18.97 8.10 10.60
CA GLN A 87 -17.83 7.20 10.80
C GLN A 87 -16.68 7.49 9.84
N GLY A 88 -16.99 7.87 8.60
CA GLY A 88 -16.00 8.31 7.63
C GLY A 88 -15.30 9.59 8.08
N MET A 89 -16.03 10.54 8.64
CA MET A 89 -15.45 11.77 9.18
C MET A 89 -14.61 11.54 10.44
N ILE A 90 -15.07 10.67 11.36
CA ILE A 90 -14.28 10.23 12.51
C ILE A 90 -12.97 9.56 12.05
N SER A 91 -13.04 8.68 11.04
CA SER A 91 -11.85 8.02 10.47
C SER A 91 -10.82 9.03 9.96
N LEU A 92 -11.28 10.06 9.24
CA LEU A 92 -10.41 11.11 8.70
C LEU A 92 -9.83 12.02 9.79
N ASP A 93 -10.58 12.34 10.85
CA ASP A 93 -10.07 13.08 12.01
C ASP A 93 -8.95 12.31 12.73
N TYR A 94 -9.19 11.04 13.03
CA TYR A 94 -8.17 10.19 13.66
C TYR A 94 -6.94 9.99 12.77
N ALA A 95 -7.10 9.93 11.44
CA ALA A 95 -5.98 9.88 10.51
C ALA A 95 -5.09 11.13 10.61
N LEU A 96 -5.69 12.33 10.74
CA LEU A 96 -4.93 13.57 10.96
C LEU A 96 -4.26 13.57 12.33
N LEU A 97 -4.98 13.17 13.38
CA LEU A 97 -4.45 13.11 14.74
C LEU A 97 -3.28 12.13 14.84
N ALA A 98 -3.36 10.98 14.16
CA ALA A 98 -2.25 10.05 14.01
C ALA A 98 -1.03 10.70 13.37
N TYR A 99 -1.22 11.46 12.29
CA TYR A 99 -0.11 12.15 11.63
C TYR A 99 0.53 13.24 12.52
N LYS A 100 -0.30 13.99 13.26
CA LYS A 100 0.18 14.94 14.28
C LYS A 100 1.07 14.24 15.31
N ASN A 101 0.58 13.16 15.92
CA ASN A 101 1.34 12.43 16.94
C ASN A 101 2.61 11.79 16.35
N TYR A 102 2.56 11.34 15.10
CA TYR A 102 3.74 10.85 14.38
C TYR A 102 4.83 11.92 14.21
N VAL A 103 4.48 13.16 13.82
CA VAL A 103 5.47 14.24 13.68
C VAL A 103 5.99 14.74 15.03
N GLU A 104 5.18 14.62 16.09
CA GLU A 104 5.57 14.89 17.48
C GLU A 104 6.38 13.73 18.12
N ASN A 105 6.57 12.63 17.39
CA ASN A 105 7.26 11.40 17.81
C ASN A 105 6.57 10.62 18.94
N ASP A 106 5.28 10.87 19.18
CA ASP A 106 4.46 10.00 20.03
C ASP A 106 3.91 8.83 19.20
N PHE A 107 4.77 7.83 18.98
CA PHE A 107 4.44 6.70 18.11
C PHE A 107 3.38 5.76 18.70
N VAL A 108 3.25 5.70 20.03
CA VAL A 108 2.23 4.89 20.70
C VAL A 108 0.86 5.51 20.44
N LEU A 109 0.72 6.80 20.72
CA LEU A 109 -0.54 7.50 20.48
C LEU A 109 -0.85 7.60 18.99
N ALA A 110 0.15 7.76 18.12
CA ALA A 110 -0.04 7.72 16.67
C ALA A 110 -0.62 6.38 16.21
N GLU A 111 -0.13 5.26 16.75
CA GLU A 111 -0.67 3.94 16.47
C GLU A 111 -2.11 3.79 16.96
N GLU A 112 -2.40 4.17 18.21
CA GLU A 112 -3.77 4.09 18.76
C GLU A 112 -4.79 4.87 17.91
N ASN A 113 -4.40 6.03 17.38
CA ASN A 113 -5.27 6.81 16.51
C ASN A 113 -5.43 6.18 15.12
N ILE A 114 -4.39 5.51 14.59
CA ILE A 114 -4.52 4.73 13.35
C ILE A 114 -5.52 3.60 13.55
N ASP A 115 -5.47 2.90 14.67
CA ASP A 115 -6.38 1.79 14.96
C ASP A 115 -7.83 2.28 15.05
N ARG A 116 -8.08 3.40 15.72
CA ARG A 116 -9.42 4.03 15.74
C ARG A 116 -9.88 4.50 14.36
N ALA A 117 -8.95 5.00 13.53
CA ALA A 117 -9.26 5.39 12.16
C ALA A 117 -9.68 4.18 11.31
N ILE A 118 -9.00 3.04 11.48
CA ILE A 118 -9.32 1.77 10.82
C ILE A 118 -10.67 1.23 11.30
N GLU A 119 -10.92 1.20 12.61
CA GLU A 119 -12.22 0.79 13.17
C GLU A 119 -13.38 1.60 12.58
N SER A 120 -13.23 2.92 12.52
CA SER A 120 -14.27 3.80 11.95
C SER A 120 -14.42 3.60 10.44
N ALA A 121 -13.30 3.33 9.72
CA ALA A 121 -13.33 3.03 8.30
C ALA A 121 -14.04 1.69 8.01
N LEU A 122 -13.84 0.68 8.85
CA LEU A 122 -14.54 -0.61 8.76
C LEU A 122 -16.06 -0.41 8.89
N VAL A 123 -16.50 0.44 9.83
CA VAL A 123 -17.93 0.76 9.98
C VAL A 123 -18.47 1.50 8.76
N GLN A 124 -17.80 2.56 8.31
CA GLN A 124 -18.22 3.33 7.13
C GLN A 124 -18.25 2.47 5.84
N SER A 125 -17.37 1.47 5.73
CA SER A 125 -17.33 0.58 4.57
C SER A 125 -18.60 -0.27 4.41
N ASN A 126 -19.39 -0.46 5.47
CA ASN A 126 -20.68 -1.15 5.35
C ASN A 126 -21.74 -0.33 4.62
N THR A 127 -21.64 1.01 4.63
CA THR A 127 -22.57 1.90 3.91
C THR A 127 -21.97 2.46 2.64
N PHE A 128 -20.64 2.59 2.57
CA PHE A 128 -19.90 3.02 1.40
C PHE A 128 -18.67 2.13 1.18
N PRO A 129 -18.81 0.99 0.45
CA PRO A 129 -17.75 0.00 0.30
C PRO A 129 -16.42 0.55 -0.21
N TYR A 130 -16.45 1.59 -1.05
CA TYR A 130 -15.25 2.27 -1.54
C TYR A 130 -14.36 2.84 -0.42
N PHE A 131 -14.92 3.10 0.76
CA PHE A 131 -14.18 3.57 1.93
C PHE A 131 -13.18 2.55 2.49
N ALA A 132 -13.28 1.27 2.10
CA ALA A 132 -12.33 0.24 2.52
C ALA A 132 -10.88 0.54 2.08
N ILE A 133 -10.69 1.37 1.04
CA ILE A 133 -9.38 1.91 0.63
C ILE A 133 -8.66 2.61 1.79
N ILE A 134 -9.39 3.25 2.72
CA ILE A 134 -8.81 3.95 3.87
C ILE A 134 -8.17 3.00 4.87
N ILE A 135 -8.69 1.78 5.01
CA ILE A 135 -8.05 0.74 5.83
C ILE A 135 -6.62 0.48 5.31
N GLY A 136 -6.45 0.41 3.98
CA GLY A 136 -5.16 0.28 3.32
C GLY A 136 -4.21 1.46 3.61
N GLU A 137 -4.68 2.69 3.45
CA GLU A 137 -3.88 3.89 3.70
C GLU A 137 -3.44 4.00 5.17
N GLN A 138 -4.33 3.68 6.11
CA GLN A 138 -4.01 3.75 7.54
C GLN A 138 -3.07 2.61 7.97
N SER A 139 -3.26 1.40 7.46
CA SER A 139 -2.32 0.28 7.69
C SER A 139 -0.91 0.60 7.17
N LEU A 140 -0.80 1.31 6.03
CA LEU A 140 0.49 1.81 5.54
C LEU A 140 1.14 2.83 6.48
N ASN A 141 0.35 3.68 7.13
CA ASN A 141 0.86 4.58 8.17
C ASN A 141 1.38 3.79 9.38
N LYS A 142 0.69 2.71 9.77
CA LYS A 142 1.11 1.79 10.84
C LYS A 142 2.46 1.12 10.50
N ILE A 143 2.60 0.63 9.27
CA ILE A 143 3.86 0.07 8.75
C ILE A 143 5.00 1.11 8.80
N ARG A 144 4.73 2.38 8.46
CA ARG A 144 5.73 3.46 8.54
C ARG A 144 6.17 3.72 9.99
N ILE A 145 5.26 3.69 10.95
CA ILE A 145 5.59 3.79 12.38
C ILE A 145 6.50 2.62 12.78
N PHE A 146 6.07 1.39 12.50
CA PHE A 146 6.82 0.18 12.86
C PHE A 146 8.20 0.12 12.21
N ALA A 147 8.31 0.53 10.95
CA ALA A 147 9.59 0.67 10.27
C ALA A 147 10.47 1.73 10.95
N ARG A 148 9.92 2.89 11.34
CA ARG A 148 10.65 3.95 12.04
C ARG A 148 11.14 3.53 13.42
N THR A 149 10.35 2.74 14.14
CA THR A 149 10.73 2.17 15.44
C THR A 149 11.51 0.84 15.31
N GLN A 150 11.88 0.45 14.08
CA GLN A 150 12.63 -0.78 13.77
C GLN A 150 11.99 -2.07 14.32
N ASN A 151 10.67 -2.11 14.45
CA ASN A 151 9.96 -3.29 14.93
C ASN A 151 9.61 -4.22 13.75
N GLU A 152 10.55 -5.11 13.41
CA GLU A 152 10.49 -5.98 12.24
C GLU A 152 9.28 -6.93 12.24
N GLU A 153 9.00 -7.57 13.36
CA GLU A 153 7.88 -8.50 13.46
C GLU A 153 6.54 -7.80 13.27
N ARG A 154 6.39 -6.58 13.81
CA ARG A 154 5.15 -5.83 13.70
C ARG A 154 4.88 -5.33 12.28
N TYR A 155 5.86 -4.78 11.57
CA TYR A 155 5.60 -4.38 10.18
C TYR A 155 5.39 -5.60 9.26
N LYS A 156 6.07 -6.74 9.49
CA LYS A 156 5.82 -7.96 8.71
C LYS A 156 4.39 -8.42 8.88
N THR A 157 3.94 -8.52 10.13
CA THR A 157 2.57 -8.91 10.48
C THR A 157 1.56 -7.98 9.83
N GLU A 158 1.77 -6.67 9.92
CA GLU A 158 0.85 -5.68 9.35
C GLU A 158 0.79 -5.76 7.81
N VAL A 159 1.93 -5.93 7.13
CA VAL A 159 1.96 -6.10 5.66
C VAL A 159 1.22 -7.37 5.25
N VAL A 160 1.41 -8.49 5.97
CA VAL A 160 0.67 -9.73 5.72
C VAL A 160 -0.84 -9.50 5.88
N LYS A 161 -1.27 -8.90 7.00
CA LYS A 161 -2.69 -8.63 7.27
C LYS A 161 -3.33 -7.82 6.14
N ILE A 162 -2.72 -6.70 5.75
CA ILE A 162 -3.35 -5.79 4.78
C ILE A 162 -3.31 -6.34 3.34
N LEU A 163 -2.27 -7.10 2.97
CA LEU A 163 -2.25 -7.81 1.70
C LEU A 163 -3.31 -8.91 1.66
N ALA A 164 -3.48 -9.66 2.76
CA ALA A 164 -4.50 -10.70 2.85
C ALA A 164 -5.91 -10.12 2.73
N PHE A 165 -6.15 -8.94 3.33
CA PHE A 165 -7.40 -8.22 3.20
C PHE A 165 -7.76 -7.86 1.76
N PHE A 166 -6.86 -7.19 1.02
CA PHE A 166 -7.18 -6.74 -0.34
C PHE A 166 -7.05 -7.83 -1.42
N MET A 167 -6.23 -8.86 -1.19
CA MET A 167 -5.98 -9.91 -2.19
C MET A 167 -6.87 -11.13 -2.01
N PHE A 168 -7.10 -11.55 -0.77
CA PHE A 168 -7.79 -12.81 -0.43
C PHE A 168 -9.09 -12.58 0.34
N ASN A 169 -9.54 -11.33 0.49
CA ASN A 169 -10.72 -10.95 1.28
C ASN A 169 -10.67 -11.55 2.70
N GLN A 170 -9.49 -11.54 3.33
CA GLN A 170 -9.30 -12.06 4.67
C GLN A 170 -9.16 -10.95 5.70
N HIS A 171 -9.84 -11.09 6.83
CA HIS A 171 -9.73 -10.15 7.93
C HIS A 171 -9.84 -10.90 9.26
N GLU A 172 -9.16 -10.42 10.31
CA GLU A 172 -9.23 -11.04 11.65
C GLU A 172 -10.65 -10.98 12.25
N ASN A 173 -11.44 -10.00 11.82
CA ASN A 173 -12.87 -9.94 12.06
C ASN A 173 -13.64 -10.49 10.84
N GLU A 174 -14.25 -11.67 11.02
CA GLU A 174 -15.06 -12.36 10.00
C GLU A 174 -16.19 -11.51 9.41
N SER A 175 -16.78 -10.58 10.19
CA SER A 175 -17.83 -9.70 9.67
C SER A 175 -17.31 -8.68 8.64
N CYS A 176 -15.99 -8.46 8.61
CA CYS A 176 -15.35 -7.47 7.76
C CYS A 176 -14.64 -8.09 6.55
N LYS A 177 -14.58 -9.42 6.44
CA LYS A 177 -13.74 -10.13 5.46
C LYS A 177 -14.08 -9.76 4.01
N ASN A 178 -15.36 -9.57 3.70
CA ASN A 178 -15.84 -9.26 2.35
C ASN A 178 -15.87 -7.76 2.02
N LEU A 179 -15.45 -6.86 2.92
CA LEU A 179 -15.50 -5.42 2.66
C LEU A 179 -14.62 -5.01 1.46
N ALA A 180 -13.51 -5.70 1.24
CA ALA A 180 -12.67 -5.51 0.07
C ALA A 180 -13.22 -6.21 -1.19
N GLU A 181 -14.18 -7.13 -1.05
CA GLU A 181 -14.76 -7.89 -2.16
C GLU A 181 -15.54 -6.97 -3.11
N ASP A 182 -16.26 -6.00 -2.56
CA ASP A 182 -17.13 -5.08 -3.29
C ASP A 182 -16.38 -3.94 -4.00
N LEU A 183 -15.07 -3.79 -3.78
CA LEU A 183 -14.26 -2.79 -4.48
C LEU A 183 -14.12 -3.13 -5.97
N PRO A 184 -14.14 -2.13 -6.87
CA PRO A 184 -13.80 -2.37 -8.28
C PRO A 184 -12.39 -2.99 -8.42
N LEU A 185 -12.24 -3.94 -9.35
CA LEU A 185 -10.98 -4.67 -9.56
C LEU A 185 -9.77 -3.74 -9.73
N ILE A 186 -9.96 -2.64 -10.47
CA ILE A 186 -8.91 -1.65 -10.74
C ILE A 186 -8.45 -0.94 -9.47
N ASP A 187 -9.35 -0.68 -8.52
CA ASP A 187 -9.04 -0.03 -7.25
C ASP A 187 -8.32 -1.01 -6.31
N LYS A 188 -8.75 -2.29 -6.27
CA LYS A 188 -8.01 -3.34 -5.54
C LYS A 188 -6.57 -3.47 -6.06
N GLN A 189 -6.40 -3.50 -7.39
CA GLN A 189 -5.09 -3.55 -8.03
C GLN A 189 -4.24 -2.33 -7.69
N GLY A 190 -4.84 -1.14 -7.75
CA GLY A 190 -4.19 0.11 -7.37
C GLY A 190 -3.71 0.09 -5.92
N MET A 191 -4.58 -0.35 -5.00
CA MET A 191 -4.26 -0.41 -3.58
C MET A 191 -3.20 -1.47 -3.27
N LEU A 192 -3.28 -2.68 -3.84
CA LEU A 192 -2.25 -3.71 -3.69
C LEU A 192 -0.88 -3.22 -4.19
N LYS A 193 -0.83 -2.57 -5.36
CA LYS A 193 0.39 -1.93 -5.87
C LYS A 193 0.91 -0.87 -4.90
N HIS A 194 0.02 -0.02 -4.36
CA HIS A 194 0.37 1.02 -3.40
C HIS A 194 0.93 0.45 -2.10
N ILE A 195 0.29 -0.57 -1.52
CA ILE A 195 0.73 -1.28 -0.32
C ILE A 195 2.12 -1.86 -0.51
N ILE A 196 2.33 -2.66 -1.56
CA ILE A 196 3.61 -3.32 -1.84
C ILE A 196 4.72 -2.30 -2.00
N ASN A 197 4.49 -1.25 -2.80
CA ASN A 197 5.51 -0.25 -3.10
C ASN A 197 5.88 0.58 -1.86
N ASN A 198 4.88 1.04 -1.11
CA ASN A 198 5.12 1.90 0.06
C ASN A 198 5.72 1.13 1.23
N SER A 199 5.28 -0.12 1.44
CA SER A 199 5.86 -1.00 2.45
C SER A 199 7.33 -1.30 2.14
N TYR A 200 7.66 -1.57 0.86
CA TYR A 200 9.04 -1.79 0.45
C TYR A 200 9.92 -0.58 0.73
N ILE A 201 9.45 0.62 0.37
CA ILE A 201 10.19 1.86 0.60
C ILE A 201 10.35 2.15 2.10
N ALA A 202 9.30 1.96 2.90
CA ALA A 202 9.35 2.17 4.35
C ALA A 202 10.37 1.23 5.02
N ILE A 203 10.32 -0.06 4.67
CA ILE A 203 11.23 -1.08 5.20
C ILE A 203 12.66 -0.82 4.71
N LEU A 204 12.87 -0.48 3.44
CA LEU A 204 14.20 -0.14 2.91
C LEU A 204 14.81 1.07 3.62
N LYS A 205 14.02 2.12 3.88
CA LYS A 205 14.49 3.30 4.64
C LYS A 205 14.85 2.96 6.08
N SER A 206 14.21 1.95 6.67
CA SER A 206 14.52 1.49 8.02
C SER A 206 15.76 0.59 8.05
N SER A 207 15.83 -0.39 7.15
CA SER A 207 16.89 -1.39 7.10
C SER A 207 18.19 -0.88 6.48
N GLN A 208 18.10 0.13 5.60
CA GLN A 208 19.19 0.64 4.76
C GLN A 208 19.91 -0.47 3.97
N ASN A 209 19.21 -1.58 3.71
CA ASN A 209 19.78 -2.77 3.09
C ASN A 209 18.77 -3.41 2.13
N GLU A 210 19.07 -3.29 0.83
CA GLU A 210 18.23 -3.83 -0.23
C GLU A 210 18.08 -5.35 -0.13
N LYS A 211 19.19 -6.09 0.05
CA LYS A 211 19.16 -7.55 0.17
C LYS A 211 18.32 -8.00 1.37
N LYS A 212 18.47 -7.35 2.53
CA LYS A 212 17.65 -7.63 3.72
C LYS A 212 16.16 -7.34 3.44
N THR A 213 15.87 -6.25 2.75
CA THR A 213 14.48 -5.88 2.39
C THR A 213 13.86 -6.92 1.45
N ARG A 214 14.60 -7.44 0.46
CA ARG A 214 14.14 -8.53 -0.40
C ARG A 214 13.81 -9.80 0.41
N LEU A 215 14.68 -10.19 1.34
CA LEU A 215 14.46 -11.36 2.21
C LEU A 215 13.19 -11.21 3.08
N ILE A 216 12.95 -10.00 3.61
CA ILE A 216 11.72 -9.71 4.36
C ILE A 216 10.48 -9.89 3.49
N PHE A 217 10.49 -9.37 2.26
CA PHE A 217 9.37 -9.51 1.34
C PHE A 217 9.14 -10.96 0.90
N GLN A 218 10.21 -11.74 0.70
CA GLN A 218 10.11 -13.19 0.51
C GLN A 218 9.37 -13.84 1.69
N GLN A 219 9.78 -13.57 2.93
CA GLN A 219 9.10 -14.12 4.11
C GLN A 219 7.61 -13.76 4.18
N ILE A 220 7.26 -12.50 3.84
CA ILE A 220 5.88 -12.02 3.78
C ILE A 220 5.06 -12.83 2.76
N PHE A 221 5.56 -12.99 1.53
CA PHE A 221 4.82 -13.70 0.48
C PHE A 221 4.72 -15.20 0.75
N ASN A 222 5.77 -15.82 1.28
CA ASN A 222 5.74 -17.22 1.67
C ASN A 222 4.70 -17.46 2.77
N THR A 223 4.56 -16.50 3.70
CA THR A 223 3.53 -16.54 4.75
C THR A 223 2.14 -16.43 4.16
N LEU A 224 1.91 -15.47 3.26
CA LEU A 224 0.63 -15.28 2.58
C LEU A 224 0.20 -16.53 1.81
N LEU A 225 1.09 -17.13 1.02
CA LEU A 225 0.80 -18.33 0.23
C LEU A 225 0.47 -19.56 1.08
N LYS A 226 1.04 -19.67 2.29
CA LYS A 226 0.76 -20.80 3.20
C LYS A 226 -0.55 -20.64 3.97
N GLN A 227 -0.94 -19.40 4.28
CA GLN A 227 -2.10 -19.11 5.13
C GLN A 227 -3.40 -18.94 4.36
N ASN A 228 -3.35 -18.67 3.06
CA ASN A 228 -4.50 -18.31 2.26
C ASN A 228 -4.78 -19.39 1.22
N GLU A 229 -6.01 -19.90 1.19
CA GLU A 229 -6.48 -20.67 0.05
C GLU A 229 -6.64 -19.77 -1.17
N PHE A 230 -6.37 -20.33 -2.34
CA PHE A 230 -6.48 -19.58 -3.58
C PHE A 230 -7.92 -19.09 -3.79
N SER A 231 -8.10 -17.79 -3.72
CA SER A 231 -9.27 -17.09 -4.20
C SER A 231 -8.78 -15.76 -4.75
N GLY A 232 -9.14 -15.41 -5.99
CA GLY A 232 -8.97 -14.03 -6.43
C GLY A 232 -8.69 -13.80 -7.92
N ASP A 233 -9.15 -12.64 -8.34
CA ASP A 233 -9.03 -12.05 -9.68
C ASP A 233 -7.62 -11.47 -9.98
N GLN A 234 -6.63 -11.72 -9.11
CA GLN A 234 -5.30 -11.11 -9.11
C GLN A 234 -4.20 -12.07 -9.55
N GLU A 235 -4.43 -12.78 -10.66
CA GLU A 235 -3.56 -13.87 -11.14
C GLU A 235 -2.08 -13.45 -11.29
N ASN A 236 -1.81 -12.28 -11.90
CA ASN A 236 -0.44 -11.79 -12.08
C ASN A 236 0.31 -11.61 -10.76
N LEU A 237 -0.37 -11.03 -9.76
CA LEU A 237 0.22 -10.78 -8.44
C LEU A 237 0.52 -12.10 -7.73
N LEU A 238 -0.41 -13.06 -7.80
CA LEU A 238 -0.20 -14.39 -7.22
C LEU A 238 0.96 -15.13 -7.89
N ILE A 239 1.04 -15.09 -9.22
CA ILE A 239 2.14 -15.68 -9.98
C ILE A 239 3.48 -15.07 -9.56
N ALA A 240 3.54 -13.74 -9.41
CA ALA A 240 4.74 -13.07 -8.92
C ALA A 240 5.11 -13.51 -7.49
N MET A 241 4.14 -13.62 -6.57
CA MET A 241 4.37 -14.11 -5.21
C MET A 241 4.89 -15.55 -5.21
N ARG A 242 4.30 -16.45 -6.01
CA ARG A 242 4.77 -17.84 -6.16
C ARG A 242 6.18 -17.92 -6.75
N CYS A 243 6.49 -17.07 -7.71
CA CYS A 243 7.85 -16.96 -8.24
C CYS A 243 8.85 -16.53 -7.15
N ILE A 244 8.44 -15.64 -6.24
CA ILE A 244 9.25 -15.22 -5.10
C ILE A 244 9.44 -16.34 -4.08
N ASP A 245 8.40 -17.12 -3.79
CA ASP A 245 8.47 -18.27 -2.87
C ASP A 245 9.42 -19.37 -3.37
N LYS A 246 9.51 -19.53 -4.69
CA LYS A 246 10.47 -20.43 -5.35
C LYS A 246 11.92 -19.94 -5.35
N ILE A 247 12.21 -18.73 -4.85
CA ILE A 247 13.60 -18.23 -4.83
C ILE A 247 14.44 -19.11 -3.89
N GLY A 248 15.28 -19.94 -4.49
CA GLY A 248 16.12 -20.93 -3.79
C GLY A 248 15.92 -22.34 -4.30
N ASP A 249 14.77 -22.62 -4.92
CA ASP A 249 14.42 -23.93 -5.46
C ASP A 249 15.12 -24.20 -6.80
N GLU A 250 15.24 -25.48 -7.15
CA GLU A 250 15.82 -25.92 -8.43
C GLU A 250 14.98 -25.45 -9.62
N ASP A 251 13.65 -25.45 -9.49
CA ASP A 251 12.69 -25.12 -10.56
C ASP A 251 12.35 -23.62 -10.68
N PHE A 252 13.02 -22.76 -9.91
CA PHE A 252 12.82 -21.31 -9.95
C PHE A 252 12.92 -20.72 -11.36
N LEU A 253 13.95 -21.11 -12.12
CA LEU A 253 14.21 -20.57 -13.46
C LEU A 253 13.15 -21.02 -14.45
N ASP A 254 12.72 -22.28 -14.35
CA ASP A 254 11.68 -22.88 -15.17
C ASP A 254 10.36 -22.12 -14.94
N TYR A 255 9.99 -21.94 -13.66
CA TYR A 255 8.78 -21.22 -13.26
C TYR A 255 8.80 -19.75 -13.74
N LEU A 256 9.92 -19.05 -13.55
CA LEU A 256 10.10 -17.67 -14.01
C LEU A 256 9.94 -17.58 -15.52
N ASN A 257 10.54 -18.51 -16.27
CA ASN A 257 10.49 -18.51 -17.72
C ASN A 257 9.06 -18.74 -18.24
N GLU A 258 8.34 -19.72 -17.69
CA GLU A 258 6.96 -20.04 -18.06
C GLU A 258 6.00 -18.87 -17.76
N ASN A 259 6.23 -18.18 -16.65
CA ASN A 259 5.30 -17.18 -16.13
C ASN A 259 5.72 -15.72 -16.38
N PHE A 260 6.78 -15.50 -17.15
CA PHE A 260 7.39 -14.17 -17.32
C PHE A 260 6.40 -13.10 -17.83
N SER A 261 5.44 -13.49 -18.67
CA SER A 261 4.39 -12.60 -19.20
C SER A 261 3.46 -12.03 -18.14
N HIS A 262 3.19 -12.80 -17.08
CA HIS A 262 2.36 -12.39 -15.94
C HIS A 262 3.20 -11.60 -14.92
N ILE A 263 4.46 -11.99 -14.75
CA ILE A 263 5.40 -11.29 -13.85
C ILE A 263 5.65 -9.87 -14.36
N LYS A 264 5.89 -9.66 -15.66
CA LYS A 264 6.17 -8.32 -16.21
C LYS A 264 5.04 -7.30 -16.03
N SER A 265 3.79 -7.75 -15.87
CA SER A 265 2.60 -6.91 -15.62
C SER A 265 2.28 -6.75 -14.14
N SER A 266 3.12 -7.28 -13.24
CA SER A 266 2.99 -7.14 -11.79
C SER A 266 3.56 -5.80 -11.29
N PRO A 267 3.27 -5.39 -10.04
CA PRO A 267 3.89 -4.21 -9.44
C PRO A 267 5.42 -4.20 -9.59
N GLN A 268 5.98 -3.05 -10.02
CA GLN A 268 7.40 -2.90 -10.35
C GLN A 268 8.35 -3.39 -9.25
N LYS A 269 7.98 -3.23 -7.97
CA LYS A 269 8.80 -3.73 -6.85
C LYS A 269 8.88 -5.25 -6.78
N LEU A 270 7.82 -5.98 -7.14
CA LEU A 270 7.88 -7.44 -7.23
C LEU A 270 8.75 -7.90 -8.38
N VAL A 271 8.58 -7.27 -9.56
CA VAL A 271 9.46 -7.51 -10.71
C VAL A 271 10.90 -7.27 -10.32
N LYS A 272 11.20 -6.14 -9.65
CA LYS A 272 12.53 -5.82 -9.14
C LYS A 272 13.08 -6.94 -8.24
N ILE A 273 12.32 -7.38 -7.24
CA ILE A 273 12.73 -8.46 -6.32
C ILE A 273 13.05 -9.74 -7.12
N ILE A 274 12.20 -10.15 -8.05
CA ILE A 274 12.37 -11.38 -8.84
C ILE A 274 13.62 -11.27 -9.73
N ILE A 275 13.77 -10.18 -10.48
CA ILE A 275 14.90 -9.98 -11.39
C ILE A 275 16.22 -9.87 -10.63
N GLU A 276 16.27 -9.16 -9.51
CA GLU A 276 17.51 -9.07 -8.71
C GLU A 276 17.92 -10.42 -8.11
N ASN A 277 16.97 -11.25 -7.66
CA ASN A 277 17.30 -12.61 -7.20
C ASN A 277 17.71 -13.53 -8.37
N TYR A 278 17.16 -13.32 -9.57
CA TYR A 278 17.66 -14.00 -10.78
C TYR A 278 19.11 -13.61 -11.09
N LEU A 279 19.43 -12.31 -11.06
CA LEU A 279 20.79 -11.79 -11.29
C LEU A 279 21.80 -12.25 -10.22
N ASP A 280 21.36 -12.42 -8.97
CA ASP A 280 22.18 -13.00 -7.90
C ASP A 280 22.48 -14.50 -8.15
N LYS A 281 21.59 -15.22 -8.84
CA LYS A 281 21.69 -16.68 -9.09
C LYS A 281 22.55 -17.01 -10.31
N ILE A 282 22.58 -16.15 -11.32
CA ILE A 282 23.37 -16.39 -12.54
C ILE A 282 24.83 -15.93 -12.34
N SER A 283 25.77 -16.79 -12.75
CA SER A 283 27.19 -16.65 -12.40
C SER A 283 27.97 -15.60 -13.21
N ASN A 284 27.37 -14.98 -14.24
CA ASN A 284 28.09 -14.23 -15.28
C ASN A 284 27.53 -12.83 -15.59
N ASN A 285 27.42 -11.98 -14.57
CA ASN A 285 26.90 -10.61 -14.72
C ASN A 285 27.76 -9.71 -15.65
N GLN A 286 29.06 -9.96 -15.81
CA GLN A 286 29.96 -9.07 -16.56
C GLN A 286 29.68 -9.01 -18.07
N GLN A 287 29.23 -10.09 -18.72
CA GLN A 287 28.83 -10.04 -20.14
C GLN A 287 27.50 -9.31 -20.36
N LEU A 288 26.65 -9.25 -19.33
CA LEU A 288 25.34 -8.60 -19.36
C LEU A 288 25.41 -7.10 -19.10
N VAL A 289 26.36 -6.66 -18.28
CA VAL A 289 26.64 -5.23 -18.01
C VAL A 289 27.07 -4.48 -19.28
N ASN A 290 27.69 -5.18 -20.24
CA ASN A 290 28.15 -4.59 -21.50
C ASN A 290 27.04 -4.45 -22.56
N ASP A 291 25.84 -4.95 -22.28
CA ASP A 291 24.68 -4.78 -23.17
C ASP A 291 23.91 -3.51 -22.78
N GLU A 292 24.01 -2.48 -23.63
CA GLU A 292 23.42 -1.16 -23.37
C GLU A 292 21.88 -1.21 -23.26
N GLU A 293 21.22 -2.04 -24.07
CA GLU A 293 19.77 -2.14 -24.09
C GLU A 293 19.25 -2.86 -22.83
N PHE A 294 19.95 -3.93 -22.43
CA PHE A 294 19.69 -4.62 -21.17
C PHE A 294 19.92 -3.72 -19.95
N THR A 295 21.04 -3.00 -19.92
CA THR A 295 21.39 -2.08 -18.83
C THR A 295 20.39 -0.92 -18.74
N LYS A 296 19.94 -0.38 -19.88
CA LYS A 296 18.88 0.64 -19.92
C LYS A 296 17.56 0.11 -19.33
N LYS A 297 17.18 -1.14 -19.62
CA LYS A 297 15.98 -1.77 -19.04
C LYS A 297 16.10 -2.01 -17.55
N LEU A 298 17.24 -2.46 -17.05
CA LEU A 298 17.46 -2.61 -15.61
C LEU A 298 17.40 -1.28 -14.86
N LYS A 299 17.93 -0.20 -15.45
CA LYS A 299 17.77 1.16 -14.92
C LYS A 299 16.30 1.60 -14.85
N THR A 300 15.47 1.28 -15.85
CA THR A 300 14.02 1.58 -15.79
C THR A 300 13.29 0.83 -14.67
N LEU A 301 13.83 -0.31 -14.22
CA LEU A 301 13.32 -1.07 -13.08
C LEU A 301 13.91 -0.59 -11.73
N GLY A 302 14.81 0.39 -11.75
CA GLY A 302 15.55 0.85 -10.57
C GLY A 302 16.52 -0.19 -10.03
N ILE A 303 17.01 -1.09 -10.90
CA ILE A 303 18.03 -2.09 -10.59
C ILE A 303 19.40 -1.52 -10.99
N THR A 304 20.35 -1.58 -10.07
CA THR A 304 21.75 -1.19 -10.30
C THR A 304 22.58 -2.46 -10.33
N ILE A 305 23.39 -2.62 -11.38
CA ILE A 305 24.35 -3.74 -11.54
C ILE A 305 25.73 -3.26 -11.10
#